data_AF-A0A9E6ZZK0-F1
#
_entry.id   AF-A0A9E6ZZK0-F1
#
_cell.length_a   1.000
_cell.length_b   1.000
_cell.length_c   1.000
_cell.angle_alpha   90.00
_cell.angle_beta   90.00
_cell.angle_gamma   90.00
#
_symmetry.space_group_name_H-M   'P 1'
#
loop_
_entity.id
_entity.type
_entity.pdbx_description
1 polymer ?
#
loop_
_entity_poly.entity_id
_entity_poly.type
_entity_poly.pdbx_seq_one_letter_code
_entity_poly.pdbx_strand_id
1 'polypeptide(L)'
;MQPYEIVRKKLIKTDGEWRIAPEPPPADARTWIGNLAFVPGAATEVRKKVDAIKISFAADVLPAEGGAWVWAGISDLEKIVRALRTEG
;
A
#
# COMPACT_ATOMS: atom_id res chain seq x y z
N MET A 1 2.35 17.40 13.30
CA MET A 1 1.86 16.35 12.38
C MET A 1 2.95 16.03 11.38
N GLN A 2 3.21 14.75 11.10
CA GLN A 2 4.12 14.38 10.01
C GLN A 2 3.33 14.28 8.69
N PRO A 3 3.80 14.90 7.60
CA PRO A 3 3.21 14.74 6.28
C PRO A 3 3.44 13.30 5.82
N TYR A 4 2.41 12.66 5.26
CA TYR A 4 2.61 11.43 4.51
C TYR A 4 3.07 11.79 3.09
N GLU A 5 3.91 10.93 2.55
CA GLU A 5 4.33 10.99 1.16
C GLU A 5 3.72 9.79 0.43
N ILE A 6 2.97 10.07 -0.64
CA ILE A 6 2.46 9.01 -1.52
C ILE A 6 3.51 8.75 -2.58
N VAL A 7 4.09 7.55 -2.55
CA VAL A 7 5.14 7.16 -3.49
C VAL A 7 4.56 6.22 -4.54
N ARG A 8 4.77 6.54 -5.82
CA ARG A 8 4.43 5.65 -6.93
C ARG A 8 5.51 4.60 -7.10
N LYS A 9 5.16 3.31 -7.01
CA LYS A 9 6.10 2.21 -7.30
C LYS A 9 5.51 1.19 -8.26
N LYS A 10 6.37 0.63 -9.11
CA LYS A 10 6.06 -0.55 -9.92
C LYS A 10 6.39 -1.78 -9.08
N LEU A 11 5.41 -2.67 -8.93
CA LEU A 11 5.59 -3.93 -8.21
C LEU A 11 5.36 -5.11 -9.16
N ILE A 12 6.03 -6.23 -8.88
CA ILE A 12 5.81 -7.53 -9.51
C ILE A 12 5.44 -8.54 -8.42
N LYS A 13 4.60 -9.53 -8.76
CA LYS A 13 4.31 -10.66 -7.87
C LYS A 13 5.08 -11.88 -8.37
N THR A 14 6.08 -12.30 -7.60
CA THR A 14 6.93 -13.47 -7.90
C THR A 14 6.78 -14.47 -6.77
N ASP A 15 6.50 -15.74 -7.10
CA ASP A 15 6.35 -16.83 -6.11
C ASP A 15 5.31 -16.53 -5.01
N GLY A 16 4.26 -15.77 -5.35
CA GLY A 16 3.21 -15.38 -4.41
C GLY A 16 3.52 -14.13 -3.58
N GLU A 17 4.73 -13.59 -3.67
CA GLU A 17 5.17 -12.40 -2.91
C GLU A 17 5.25 -11.15 -3.78
N TRP A 18 4.86 -10.01 -3.22
CA TRP A 18 5.02 -8.70 -3.85
C TRP A 18 6.45 -8.18 -3.67
N ARG A 19 7.10 -7.79 -4.77
CA ARG A 19 8.45 -7.23 -4.78
C ARG A 19 8.51 -5.97 -5.64
N ILE A 20 9.46 -5.07 -5.35
CA ILE A 20 9.73 -3.92 -6.21
C ILE A 20 10.22 -4.43 -7.56
N ALA A 21 9.60 -3.96 -8.64
CA ALA A 21 10.01 -4.32 -9.98
C ALA A 21 11.43 -3.76 -10.26
N PRO A 22 12.38 -4.58 -10.73
CA PRO A 22 13.64 -4.05 -11.24
C PRO A 22 13.38 -3.17 -12.47
N GLU A 23 14.25 -2.18 -12.70
CA GLU A 23 14.22 -1.37 -13.92
C GLU A 23 15.44 -1.68 -14.82
N PRO A 24 15.24 -1.98 -16.12
CA PRO A 24 13.94 -2.13 -16.81
C PRO A 24 13.21 -3.43 -16.40
N PRO A 25 11.87 -3.46 -16.44
CA PRO A 25 11.13 -4.68 -16.13
C PRO A 25 11.38 -5.76 -17.20
N PRO A 26 11.38 -7.05 -16.82
CA PRO A 26 11.41 -8.14 -17.79
C PRO A 26 10.26 -8.02 -18.79
N ALA A 27 10.49 -8.36 -20.06
CA ALA A 27 9.51 -8.18 -21.13
C ALA A 27 8.21 -8.98 -20.94
N ASP A 28 8.28 -10.08 -20.19
CA ASP A 28 7.17 -10.97 -19.86
C ASP A 28 6.58 -10.73 -18.45
N ALA A 29 7.19 -9.85 -17.65
CA ALA A 29 6.73 -9.57 -16.30
C ALA A 29 5.48 -8.67 -16.31
N ARG A 30 4.39 -9.16 -15.73
CA ARG A 30 3.21 -8.34 -15.42
C ARG A 30 3.53 -7.41 -14.24
N THR A 31 3.93 -6.18 -14.55
CA THR A 31 4.10 -5.12 -13.56
C THR A 31 2.78 -4.41 -13.28
N TRP A 32 2.54 -4.10 -12.01
CA TRP A 32 1.39 -3.30 -11.60
C TRP A 32 1.87 -1.95 -11.09
N ILE A 33 1.16 -0.89 -11.49
CA ILE A 33 1.39 0.45 -10.97
C ILE A 33 0.42 0.65 -9.82
N GLY A 34 0.96 0.81 -8.62
CA GLY A 34 0.17 1.25 -7.47
C GLY A 34 0.92 2.29 -6.66
N ASN A 35 0.22 2.82 -5.67
CA ASN A 35 0.72 3.89 -4.82
C ASN A 35 0.89 3.33 -3.42
N LEU A 36 1.91 3.81 -2.72
CA LEU A 36 2.23 3.40 -1.36
C LEU A 36 2.08 4.59 -0.42
N ALA A 37 1.53 4.35 0.76
CA ALA A 37 1.59 5.27 1.88
C ALA A 37 2.04 4.53 3.14
N PHE A 38 2.94 5.15 3.92
CA PHE A 38 3.33 4.62 5.22
C PHE A 38 2.29 5.01 6.27
N VAL A 39 1.87 4.03 7.07
CA VAL A 39 0.97 4.23 8.21
C VAL A 39 1.69 3.75 9.47
N PRO A 40 1.92 4.63 10.46
CA PRO A 40 2.53 4.23 11.73
C PRO A 40 1.56 3.35 12.54
N GLY A 41 2.10 2.38 13.28
CA GLY A 41 1.34 1.46 14.13
C GLY A 41 1.59 -0.02 13.85
N ALA A 42 1.00 -0.92 14.65
CA ALA A 42 1.18 -2.36 14.44
C ALA A 42 0.53 -2.78 13.12
N ALA A 43 1.27 -3.51 12.26
CA ALA A 43 0.81 -3.90 10.93
C ALA A 43 -0.53 -4.69 10.95
N THR A 44 -0.77 -5.48 12.01
CA THR A 44 -2.03 -6.21 12.22
C THR A 44 -3.21 -5.29 12.51
N GLU A 45 -3.00 -4.20 13.25
CA GLU A 45 -4.02 -3.19 13.52
C GLU A 45 -4.31 -2.35 12.29
N VAL A 46 -3.25 -1.91 11.58
CA VAL A 46 -3.38 -1.19 10.31
C VAL A 46 -4.18 -2.04 9.32
N ARG A 47 -3.86 -3.33 9.19
CA ARG A 47 -4.60 -4.26 8.33
C ARG A 47 -6.07 -4.34 8.68
N LYS A 48 -6.42 -4.54 9.96
CA LYS A 48 -7.83 -4.56 10.40
C LYS A 48 -8.58 -3.28 10.02
N LYS A 49 -7.95 -2.11 10.20
CA LYS A 49 -8.56 -0.83 9.85
C LYS A 49 -8.72 -0.68 8.33
N VAL A 50 -7.71 -1.07 7.55
CA VAL A 50 -7.77 -1.04 6.09
C VAL A 50 -8.88 -1.96 5.55
N ASP A 51 -8.99 -3.18 6.07
CA ASP A 51 -9.99 -4.16 5.65
C ASP A 51 -11.44 -3.70 5.96
N ALA A 52 -11.62 -2.81 6.93
CA ALA A 52 -12.92 -2.22 7.26
C ALA A 52 -13.37 -1.10 6.30
N ILE A 53 -12.46 -0.59 5.45
CA ILE A 53 -12.72 0.54 4.55
C ILE A 53 -13.26 0.04 3.22
N LYS A 54 -14.41 0.58 2.81
CA LYS A 54 -15.01 0.27 1.50
C LYS A 54 -14.19 0.90 0.37
N ILE A 55 -13.38 0.08 -0.29
CA ILE A 55 -12.55 0.44 -1.45
C ILE A 55 -13.07 -0.18 -2.75
N SER A 56 -12.72 0.42 -3.87
CA SER A 56 -13.17 -0.02 -5.20
C SER A 56 -12.36 -1.23 -5.71
N PHE A 57 -11.11 -1.35 -5.29
CA PHE A 57 -10.18 -2.43 -5.63
C PHE A 57 -9.45 -2.95 -4.38
N ALA A 58 -8.68 -4.03 -4.51
CA ALA A 58 -7.91 -4.58 -3.41
C ALA A 58 -6.81 -3.60 -2.91
N ALA A 59 -6.55 -3.65 -1.61
CA ALA A 59 -5.39 -3.01 -0.98
C ALA A 59 -4.54 -4.08 -0.28
N ASP A 60 -3.23 -3.93 -0.34
CA ASP A 60 -2.28 -4.79 0.36
C ASP A 60 -1.61 -4.02 1.51
N VAL A 61 -1.44 -4.66 2.66
CA VAL A 61 -0.75 -4.11 3.83
C VAL A 61 0.55 -4.87 4.06
N LEU A 62 1.67 -4.21 3.78
CA LEU A 62 3.01 -4.77 3.88
C LEU A 62 3.63 -4.33 5.23
N PRO A 63 3.97 -5.26 6.14
CA PRO A 63 4.61 -4.92 7.41
C PRO A 63 5.91 -4.13 7.20
N ALA A 64 6.16 -3.14 8.06
CA ALA A 64 7.39 -2.37 8.08
C ALA A 64 7.81 -2.07 9.52
N GLU A 65 9.07 -1.71 9.73
CA GLU A 65 9.51 -1.25 11.05
C GLU A 65 8.75 0.02 11.46
N GLY A 66 8.14 0.01 12.65
CA GLY A 66 7.35 1.13 13.17
C GLY A 66 5.98 1.36 12.49
N GLY A 67 5.56 0.50 11.56
CA GLY A 67 4.33 0.75 10.79
C GLY A 67 3.96 -0.34 9.79
N ALA A 68 3.21 0.07 8.77
CA ALA A 68 2.97 -0.72 7.58
C ALA A 68 2.88 0.18 6.34
N TRP A 69 3.30 -0.37 5.20
CA TRP A 69 3.03 0.23 3.90
C TRP A 69 1.69 -0.25 3.39
N VAL A 70 0.81 0.67 3.06
CA VAL A 70 -0.46 0.39 2.38
C VAL A 70 -0.28 0.60 0.89
N TRP A 71 -0.53 -0.43 0.10
CA TRP A 71 -0.51 -0.40 -1.35
C TRP A 71 -1.92 -0.45 -1.90
N ALA A 72 -2.29 0.51 -2.74
CA ALA A 72 -3.56 0.51 -3.45
C ALA A 72 -3.53 1.38 -4.72
N GLY A 73 -4.60 1.33 -5.51
CA GLY A 73 -4.87 2.34 -6.53
C GLY A 73 -5.00 3.73 -5.91
N ILE A 74 -4.67 4.79 -6.66
CA ILE A 74 -4.55 6.15 -6.09
C ILE A 74 -5.81 6.62 -5.35
N SER A 75 -6.99 6.44 -5.95
CA SER A 75 -8.26 6.86 -5.35
C SER A 75 -8.63 6.07 -4.11
N ASP A 76 -8.29 4.78 -4.04
CA ASP A 76 -8.55 3.95 -2.86
C ASP A 76 -7.52 4.23 -1.75
N LEU A 77 -6.26 4.47 -2.11
CA LEU A 77 -5.23 4.87 -1.17
C LEU A 77 -5.59 6.19 -0.49
N GLU A 78 -6.07 7.18 -1.23
CA GLU A 78 -6.53 8.45 -0.66
C GLU A 78 -7.71 8.26 0.31
N LYS A 79 -8.68 7.41 -0.02
CA LYS A 79 -9.79 7.06 0.89
C LYS A 79 -9.26 6.41 2.17
N ILE A 80 -8.36 5.44 2.03
CA ILE A 80 -7.77 4.72 3.16
C ILE A 80 -7.06 5.69 4.09
N VAL A 81 -6.15 6.49 3.54
CA VAL A 81 -5.35 7.46 4.30
C VAL A 81 -6.25 8.49 4.99
N ARG A 82 -7.33 8.96 4.34
CA ARG A 82 -8.32 9.86 4.96
C ARG A 82 -9.07 9.19 6.11
N ALA A 83 -9.54 7.96 5.93
CA ALA A 83 -10.27 7.25 6.98
C ALA A 83 -9.40 7.01 8.22
N LEU A 84 -8.17 6.53 8.03
CA LEU A 84 -7.21 6.28 9.12
C LEU A 84 -6.83 7.55 9.89
N ARG A 85 -6.90 8.73 9.25
CA ARG A 85 -6.70 10.03 9.90
C ARG A 85 -7.85 10.47 10.80
N THR A 86 -9.06 9.98 10.59
CA THR A 86 -10.25 10.48 11.29
C THR A 86 -10.47 9.76 12.63
N GLU A 87 -9.77 8.65 12.86
CA GLU A 87 -9.84 7.83 14.07
C GLU A 87 -8.76 8.14 15.11
N GLY A 88 -7.84 9.08 14.85
CA GLY A 88 -6.75 9.47 15.75
C GLY A 88 -6.79 10.96 16.06
#